data_AF-A0A356F222-F1
#
_entry.id   AF-A0A356F222-F1
#
_cell.length_a   1.000
_cell.length_b   1.000
_cell.length_c   1.000
_cell.angle_alpha   90.00
_cell.angle_beta   90.00
_cell.angle_gamma   90.00
#
_symmetry.space_group_name_H-M   'P 1'
#
loop_
_entity.id
_entity.type
_entity.pdbx_description
1 polymer ?
#
loop_
_entity_poly.entity_id
_entity_poly.type
_entity_poly.pdbx_seq_one_letter_code
_entity_poly.pdbx_strand_id
1 'polypeptide(L)'
;MKVNLTIDGIPVVADSNDTILEVAKKVKIDIPTLCFLKNINEPASCRICVVEIEGLKKLMTSCTTKVREGMVVKTNSSRVINARKKVMELLLSNHNKNCLNCPKNLKCYFQSLCEKFSVDTERYAGETSSNTIDDSNHAIVRDDSKCILCGKCISVCAKRQGCSAITKINRGFATKIGTAFDRPLQESPCVGCGQCVLVCPTGALTQKTEIHEVLDLLDEKDVIKVAQVAPAVRVAIGEEFGEKIGSFAEGKMVSALKAIGFDYVFDVNMGADFTVVEEANELIEKLTSGKGLPLFTSCCPAWFNYCEKFYPDYVKNLSTSKSPNEMLGSLVKYFFESQGKKVKIVSIMPCTAKKREILARGTIDKSLTTRELAQLIRLKSINFERLDDSKFDDPFGEYTGAGLIFGVTGGVTEAALRYATYKLTGKKQDIIESVRYSDGVKEVTVNLGDKKLNLAIVHGLSNAPKVMDALQSGDKKYDFVEVMACPGGCVNGGGQPFVDYNLHDVNEVILKRSQSIYNADGNMKFKSTEDNKGVKKIYKDVLHDDKALIHELLHYEHDKNIY
;
A
#
# COMPACT_ATOMS: atom_id res chain seq x y z
N MET A 1 -24.50 5.70 26.55
CA MET A 1 -24.70 6.21 27.93
C MET A 1 -23.33 6.56 28.48
N LYS A 2 -23.16 7.68 29.19
CA LYS A 2 -21.86 7.98 29.80
C LYS A 2 -21.69 7.22 31.11
N VAL A 3 -20.49 6.69 31.35
CA VAL A 3 -20.15 5.97 32.58
C VAL A 3 -18.85 6.48 33.17
N ASN A 4 -18.75 6.48 34.49
CA ASN A 4 -17.56 6.80 35.26
C ASN A 4 -16.80 5.52 35.60
N LEU A 5 -15.49 5.53 35.37
CA LEU A 5 -14.59 4.44 35.70
C LEU A 5 -13.21 4.97 36.10
N THR A 6 -12.37 4.11 36.65
CA THR A 6 -10.97 4.42 36.97
C THR A 6 -10.05 3.44 36.27
N ILE A 7 -9.01 3.93 35.57
CA ILE A 7 -7.97 3.11 34.96
C ILE A 7 -6.62 3.53 35.55
N ASP A 8 -5.93 2.62 36.23
CA ASP A 8 -4.64 2.88 36.90
C ASP A 8 -4.66 4.12 37.81
N GLY A 9 -5.77 4.32 38.53
CA GLY A 9 -5.99 5.46 39.43
C GLY A 9 -6.45 6.75 38.74
N ILE A 10 -6.52 6.78 37.41
CA ILE A 10 -7.01 7.93 36.64
C ILE A 10 -8.53 7.82 36.48
N PRO A 11 -9.32 8.77 37.00
CA PRO A 11 -10.77 8.80 36.77
C PRO A 11 -11.07 9.21 35.31
N VAL A 12 -11.99 8.49 34.67
CA VAL A 12 -12.33 8.69 33.26
C VAL A 12 -13.85 8.63 33.08
N VAL A 13 -14.37 9.49 32.21
CA VAL A 13 -15.75 9.43 31.72
C VAL A 13 -15.72 8.96 30.26
N ALA A 14 -16.41 7.85 29.97
CA ALA A 14 -16.41 7.24 28.65
C ALA A 14 -17.83 6.88 28.19
N ASP A 15 -17.98 6.57 26.90
CA ASP A 15 -19.22 5.96 26.45
C ASP A 15 -19.27 4.49 26.89
N SER A 16 -20.40 4.02 27.39
CA SER A 16 -20.64 2.62 27.76
C SER A 16 -20.39 1.64 26.60
N ASN A 17 -20.44 2.12 25.36
CA ASN A 17 -20.12 1.34 24.16
C ASN A 17 -18.62 1.30 23.84
N ASP A 18 -17.78 2.06 24.50
CA ASP A 18 -16.33 1.99 24.33
C ASP A 18 -15.78 0.71 25.02
N THR A 19 -14.76 0.11 24.42
CA THR A 19 -13.96 -0.93 25.07
C THR A 19 -12.96 -0.33 26.05
N ILE A 20 -12.50 -1.10 27.03
CA ILE A 20 -11.44 -0.66 27.96
C ILE A 20 -10.19 -0.22 27.17
N LEU A 21 -9.84 -0.91 26.09
CA LEU A 21 -8.69 -0.55 25.24
C LEU A 21 -8.85 0.84 24.61
N GLU A 22 -10.03 1.17 24.09
CA GLU A 22 -10.30 2.47 23.49
C GLU A 22 -10.26 3.59 24.54
N VAL A 23 -10.81 3.34 25.73
CA VAL A 23 -10.79 4.31 26.83
C VAL A 23 -9.37 4.52 27.37
N ALA A 24 -8.60 3.46 27.55
CA ALA A 24 -7.20 3.53 27.99
C ALA A 24 -6.36 4.38 27.02
N LYS A 25 -6.56 4.22 25.71
CA LYS A 25 -5.88 5.02 24.69
C LYS A 25 -6.19 6.52 24.80
N LYS A 26 -7.44 6.89 25.11
CA LYS A 26 -7.86 8.31 25.30
C LYS A 26 -7.12 8.98 26.45
N VAL A 27 -6.76 8.23 27.50
CA VAL A 27 -5.99 8.72 28.66
C VAL A 27 -4.51 8.38 28.59
N LYS A 28 -4.00 8.04 27.39
CA LYS A 28 -2.58 7.74 27.14
C LYS A 28 -2.01 6.57 27.94
N ILE A 29 -2.85 5.62 28.32
CA ILE A 29 -2.43 4.33 28.91
C ILE A 29 -2.25 3.32 27.77
N ASP A 30 -1.04 2.80 27.63
CA ASP A 30 -0.70 1.81 26.63
C ASP A 30 -1.04 0.38 27.10
N ILE A 31 -2.00 -0.24 26.43
CA ILE A 31 -2.32 -1.66 26.60
C ILE A 31 -1.93 -2.40 25.31
N PRO A 32 -0.91 -3.27 25.34
CA PRO A 32 -0.42 -3.90 24.12
C PRO A 32 -1.41 -4.93 23.56
N THR A 33 -1.37 -5.11 22.23
CA THR A 33 -2.21 -6.09 21.53
C THR A 33 -1.44 -6.80 20.40
N LEU A 34 -1.60 -8.12 20.26
CA LEU A 34 -1.04 -8.85 19.11
C LEU A 34 -2.08 -9.17 18.04
N CYS A 35 -3.22 -9.76 18.42
CA CYS A 35 -4.24 -10.13 17.43
C CYS A 35 -5.19 -8.98 17.10
N PHE A 36 -5.36 -7.99 17.98
CA PHE A 36 -6.32 -6.91 17.74
C PHE A 36 -5.90 -6.05 16.54
N LEU A 37 -6.86 -5.70 15.71
CA LEU A 37 -6.78 -4.67 14.69
C LEU A 37 -8.18 -4.10 14.54
N LYS A 38 -8.37 -2.85 14.97
CA LYS A 38 -9.67 -2.19 15.08
C LYS A 38 -10.50 -2.36 13.80
N ASN A 39 -11.77 -2.74 13.96
CA ASN A 39 -12.76 -3.00 12.90
C ASN A 39 -12.42 -4.14 11.93
N ILE A 40 -11.34 -4.89 12.15
CA ILE A 40 -10.84 -5.90 11.19
C ILE A 40 -10.61 -7.25 11.84
N ASN A 41 -9.78 -7.31 12.88
CA ASN A 41 -9.44 -8.55 13.58
C ASN A 41 -9.58 -8.34 15.08
N GLU A 42 -10.69 -8.79 15.66
CA GLU A 42 -10.98 -8.57 17.09
C GLU A 42 -11.24 -9.89 17.85
N PRO A 43 -10.42 -10.95 17.67
CA PRO A 43 -10.73 -12.27 18.23
C PRO A 43 -10.47 -12.38 19.74
N ALA A 44 -9.77 -11.41 20.33
CA ALA A 44 -9.28 -11.42 21.73
C ALA A 44 -8.46 -12.67 22.13
N SER A 45 -8.03 -13.49 21.16
CA SER A 45 -7.44 -14.81 21.38
C SER A 45 -5.98 -14.77 21.82
N CYS A 46 -5.23 -13.70 21.48
CA CYS A 46 -3.83 -13.61 21.87
C CYS A 46 -3.62 -13.34 23.36
N ARG A 47 -4.65 -12.87 24.08
CA ARG A 47 -4.60 -12.57 25.53
C ARG A 47 -3.49 -11.59 25.99
N ILE A 48 -2.79 -10.89 25.10
CA ILE A 48 -1.83 -9.83 25.48
C ILE A 48 -2.53 -8.59 26.06
N CYS A 49 -3.75 -8.30 25.61
CA CYS A 49 -4.56 -7.16 26.05
C CYS A 49 -5.23 -7.38 27.43
N VAL A 50 -4.82 -8.38 28.20
CA VAL A 50 -5.46 -8.67 29.48
C VAL A 50 -5.26 -7.54 30.48
N VAL A 51 -6.29 -7.25 31.27
CA VAL A 51 -6.32 -6.29 32.36
C VAL A 51 -7.00 -6.91 33.58
N GLU A 52 -6.72 -6.38 34.75
CA GLU A 52 -7.38 -6.74 35.99
C GLU A 52 -8.51 -5.76 36.28
N ILE A 53 -9.66 -6.27 36.72
CA ILE A 53 -10.81 -5.45 37.12
C ILE A 53 -11.13 -5.84 38.57
N GLU A 54 -11.23 -4.85 39.45
CA GLU A 54 -11.53 -5.11 40.86
C GLU A 54 -12.87 -5.85 41.03
N GLY A 55 -12.91 -6.79 41.98
CA GLY A 55 -14.03 -7.69 42.17
C GLY A 55 -14.07 -8.90 41.22
N LEU A 56 -13.29 -8.93 40.13
CA LEU A 56 -13.23 -10.06 39.22
C LEU A 56 -12.03 -10.99 39.48
N LYS A 57 -12.34 -12.27 39.70
CA LYS A 57 -11.30 -13.31 39.84
C LYS A 57 -10.56 -13.62 38.54
N LYS A 58 -11.06 -13.28 37.35
CA LYS A 58 -10.42 -13.56 36.05
C LYS A 58 -9.86 -12.29 35.43
N LEU A 59 -8.73 -12.38 34.73
CA LEU A 59 -8.24 -11.29 33.89
C LEU A 59 -9.10 -11.17 32.63
N MET A 60 -9.52 -9.95 32.32
CA MET A 60 -10.42 -9.64 31.22
C MET A 60 -9.65 -9.05 30.04
N THR A 61 -10.13 -9.24 28.82
CA THR A 61 -9.48 -8.70 27.61
C THR A 61 -9.95 -7.27 27.35
N SER A 62 -9.04 -6.30 27.38
CA SER A 62 -9.40 -4.89 27.21
C SER A 62 -9.98 -4.58 25.83
N CYS A 63 -9.57 -5.33 24.80
CA CYS A 63 -9.97 -5.09 23.41
C CYS A 63 -11.41 -5.49 23.07
N THR A 64 -12.10 -6.21 23.95
CA THR A 64 -13.49 -6.65 23.75
C THR A 64 -14.41 -6.36 24.92
N THR A 65 -13.84 -6.08 26.11
CA THR A 65 -14.63 -5.76 27.30
C THR A 65 -15.08 -4.31 27.26
N LYS A 66 -16.39 -4.08 27.30
CA LYS A 66 -17.00 -2.74 27.37
C LYS A 66 -16.89 -2.16 28.77
N VAL A 67 -16.72 -0.84 28.86
CA VAL A 67 -16.66 -0.13 30.15
C VAL A 67 -18.03 -0.06 30.81
N ARG A 68 -18.06 0.01 32.14
CA ARG A 68 -19.28 0.08 32.95
C ARG A 68 -19.10 1.06 34.11
N GLU A 69 -20.20 1.56 34.64
CA GLU A 69 -20.20 2.45 35.81
C GLU A 69 -19.47 1.80 36.99
N GLY A 70 -18.62 2.58 37.66
CA GLY A 70 -17.87 2.16 38.85
C GLY A 70 -16.75 1.16 38.57
N MET A 71 -16.41 0.88 37.30
CA MET A 71 -15.35 -0.08 36.98
C MET A 71 -13.98 0.46 37.42
N VAL A 72 -13.19 -0.35 38.14
CA VAL A 72 -11.81 -0.05 38.50
C VAL A 72 -10.88 -1.02 37.79
N VAL A 73 -10.10 -0.52 36.84
CA VAL A 73 -9.22 -1.30 35.96
C VAL A 73 -7.76 -1.07 36.33
N LYS A 74 -6.99 -2.15 36.46
CA LYS A 74 -5.53 -2.14 36.62
C LYS A 74 -4.87 -2.79 35.41
N THR A 75 -4.01 -2.05 34.70
CA THR A 75 -3.40 -2.50 33.44
C THR A 75 -1.98 -3.04 33.62
N ASN A 76 -1.38 -2.83 34.79
CA ASN A 76 0.03 -3.09 35.11
C ASN A 76 0.25 -3.84 36.43
N SER A 77 -0.79 -4.47 37.01
CA SER A 77 -0.60 -5.29 38.22
C SER A 77 0.37 -6.45 37.96
N SER A 78 1.04 -6.96 39.00
CA SER A 78 1.96 -8.11 38.89
C SER A 78 1.27 -9.31 38.23
N ARG A 79 -0.03 -9.48 38.49
CA ARG A 79 -0.84 -10.53 37.90
C ARG A 79 -1.02 -10.36 36.39
N VAL A 80 -1.28 -9.13 35.93
CA VAL A 80 -1.38 -8.80 34.49
C VAL A 80 -0.03 -8.97 33.80
N ILE A 81 1.06 -8.45 34.37
CA ILE A 81 2.41 -8.55 33.81
C ILE A 81 2.82 -10.02 33.67
N ASN A 82 2.65 -10.82 34.72
CA ASN A 82 2.99 -12.25 34.70
C ASN A 82 2.16 -13.03 33.67
N ALA A 83 0.88 -12.68 33.49
CA ALA A 83 0.04 -13.31 32.48
C ALA A 83 0.52 -12.99 31.06
N ARG A 84 0.83 -11.72 30.77
CA ARG A 84 1.38 -11.29 29.46
C ARG A 84 2.72 -11.96 29.17
N LYS A 85 3.64 -11.98 30.14
CA LYS A 85 4.95 -12.64 30.03
C LYS A 85 4.80 -14.12 29.65
N LYS A 86 3.98 -14.89 30.38
CA LYS A 86 3.73 -16.31 30.08
C LYS A 86 3.16 -16.55 28.69
N VAL A 87 2.22 -15.71 28.25
CA VAL A 87 1.67 -15.79 26.89
C VAL A 87 2.77 -15.57 25.85
N MET A 88 3.63 -14.56 26.05
CA MET A 88 4.74 -14.30 25.14
C MET A 88 5.75 -15.46 25.11
N GLU A 89 6.11 -16.02 26.27
CA GLU A 89 6.97 -17.20 26.39
C GLU A 89 6.41 -18.41 25.60
N LEU A 90 5.10 -18.66 25.70
CA LEU A 90 4.42 -19.74 24.95
C LEU A 90 4.35 -19.47 23.43
N LEU A 91 4.15 -18.21 23.02
CA LEU A 91 4.17 -17.87 21.59
C LEU A 91 5.59 -18.01 21.02
N LEU A 92 6.60 -17.64 21.81
CA LEU A 92 8.01 -17.68 21.43
C LEU A 92 8.55 -19.12 21.36
N SER A 93 8.02 -20.05 22.15
CA SER A 93 8.47 -21.45 22.15
C SER A 93 8.24 -22.17 20.81
N ASN A 94 7.31 -21.68 19.98
CA ASN A 94 7.03 -22.21 18.64
C ASN A 94 7.46 -21.26 17.51
N HIS A 95 8.26 -20.22 17.82
CA HIS A 95 8.66 -19.18 16.88
C HIS A 95 10.14 -19.32 16.55
N ASN A 96 10.50 -19.24 15.26
CA ASN A 96 11.89 -19.21 14.85
C ASN A 96 12.58 -17.91 15.29
N LYS A 97 13.53 -18.04 16.22
CA LYS A 97 14.25 -16.95 16.89
C LYS A 97 15.43 -16.38 16.07
N ASN A 98 15.56 -16.71 14.79
CA ASN A 98 16.62 -16.17 13.93
C ASN A 98 16.34 -14.70 13.54
N CYS A 99 16.39 -13.81 14.54
CA CYS A 99 16.07 -12.38 14.38
C CYS A 99 17.09 -11.65 13.51
N LEU A 100 18.37 -12.04 13.55
CA LEU A 100 19.44 -11.34 12.81
C LEU A 100 19.30 -11.49 11.28
N ASN A 101 18.75 -12.62 10.83
CA ASN A 101 18.46 -12.85 9.40
C ASN A 101 17.01 -12.51 9.02
N CYS A 102 16.23 -11.91 9.93
CA CYS A 102 14.83 -11.60 9.69
C CYS A 102 14.67 -10.21 9.02
N PRO A 103 13.94 -10.08 7.89
CA PRO A 103 13.70 -8.78 7.27
C PRO A 103 12.90 -7.79 8.13
N LYS A 104 12.30 -8.27 9.23
CA LYS A 104 11.57 -7.44 10.20
C LYS A 104 12.36 -7.17 11.49
N ASN A 105 13.65 -7.48 11.54
CA ASN A 105 14.50 -7.16 12.67
C ASN A 105 14.38 -5.67 13.04
N LEU A 106 14.36 -5.35 14.34
CA LEU A 106 14.18 -4.01 14.90
C LEU A 106 12.84 -3.32 14.57
N LYS A 107 11.99 -3.93 13.72
CA LYS A 107 10.64 -3.47 13.37
C LYS A 107 9.57 -4.49 13.71
N CYS A 108 9.93 -5.52 14.46
CA CYS A 108 9.07 -6.63 14.85
C CYS A 108 8.38 -6.26 16.17
N TYR A 109 7.07 -6.00 16.13
CA TYR A 109 6.33 -5.66 17.34
C TYR A 109 6.30 -6.81 18.36
N PHE A 110 6.36 -8.07 17.89
CA PHE A 110 6.50 -9.21 18.78
C PHE A 110 7.85 -9.20 19.52
N GLN A 111 8.95 -8.86 18.83
CA GLN A 111 10.28 -8.71 19.43
C GLN A 111 10.29 -7.59 20.49
N SER A 112 9.71 -6.43 20.19
CA SER A 112 9.64 -5.33 21.17
C SER A 112 8.79 -5.68 22.40
N LEU A 113 7.75 -6.51 22.26
CA LEU A 113 6.98 -7.00 23.40
C LEU A 113 7.76 -8.04 24.23
N CYS A 114 8.56 -8.90 23.58
CA CYS A 114 9.43 -9.83 24.30
C CYS A 114 10.44 -9.08 25.18
N GLU A 115 11.04 -8.02 24.64
CA GLU A 115 11.93 -7.12 25.38
C GLU A 115 11.17 -6.42 26.53
N LYS A 116 10.03 -5.77 26.24
CA LYS A 116 9.20 -5.04 27.21
C LYS A 116 8.80 -5.87 28.43
N PHE A 117 8.54 -7.16 28.24
CA PHE A 117 8.14 -8.08 29.32
C PHE A 117 9.29 -8.92 29.88
N SER A 118 10.53 -8.67 29.44
CA SER A 118 11.71 -9.44 29.84
C SER A 118 11.45 -10.95 29.75
N VAL A 119 10.96 -11.38 28.59
CA VAL A 119 10.62 -12.77 28.28
C VAL A 119 11.86 -13.65 28.36
N ASP A 120 11.75 -14.77 29.07
CA ASP A 120 12.77 -15.81 29.04
C ASP A 120 12.58 -16.65 27.77
N THR A 121 13.57 -16.62 26.87
CA THR A 121 13.45 -17.26 25.57
C THR A 121 13.52 -18.78 25.66
N GLU A 122 14.08 -19.33 26.74
CA GLU A 122 14.31 -20.77 26.92
C GLU A 122 13.39 -21.39 27.98
N ARG A 123 12.45 -20.60 28.51
CA ARG A 123 11.45 -21.02 29.51
C ARG A 123 10.75 -22.34 29.15
N TYR A 124 10.37 -22.47 27.88
CA TYR A 124 9.65 -23.61 27.34
C TYR A 124 10.43 -24.18 26.16
N ALA A 125 10.83 -25.44 26.29
CA ALA A 125 11.44 -26.24 25.24
C ALA A 125 10.50 -27.39 24.86
N GLY A 126 10.60 -27.85 23.61
CA GLY A 126 9.78 -28.94 23.10
C GLY A 126 9.81 -29.02 21.58
N GLU A 127 8.97 -29.88 21.02
CA GLU A 127 8.75 -29.93 19.58
C GLU A 127 8.17 -28.60 19.07
N THR A 128 8.63 -28.18 17.90
CA THR A 128 8.08 -27.04 17.17
C THR A 128 7.28 -27.51 15.97
N SER A 129 6.29 -26.73 15.56
CA SER A 129 5.53 -26.99 14.33
C SER A 129 6.46 -27.12 13.12
N SER A 130 6.11 -28.02 12.20
CA SER A 130 6.77 -28.10 10.88
C SER A 130 6.59 -26.79 10.13
N ASN A 131 7.65 -26.29 9.51
CA ASN A 131 7.63 -24.99 8.86
C ASN A 131 7.99 -25.09 7.38
N THR A 132 7.43 -24.15 6.61
CA THR A 132 7.60 -23.97 5.18
C THR A 132 7.83 -22.50 4.85
N ILE A 133 8.84 -22.23 4.03
CA ILE A 133 9.02 -20.91 3.42
C ILE A 133 8.45 -20.99 2.01
N ASP A 134 7.37 -20.27 1.77
CA ASP A 134 6.77 -20.10 0.46
C ASP A 134 7.23 -18.77 -0.13
N ASP A 135 8.08 -18.89 -1.14
CA ASP A 135 8.70 -17.78 -1.86
C ASP A 135 8.31 -17.80 -3.36
N SER A 136 7.19 -18.46 -3.67
CA SER A 136 6.67 -18.61 -5.04
C SER A 136 6.11 -17.31 -5.62
N ASN A 137 5.57 -16.43 -4.76
CA ASN A 137 4.95 -15.19 -5.19
C ASN A 137 6.01 -14.08 -5.27
N HIS A 138 6.22 -13.51 -6.46
CA HIS A 138 7.26 -12.50 -6.69
C HIS A 138 7.01 -11.16 -5.96
N ALA A 139 5.89 -10.99 -5.26
CA ALA A 139 5.62 -9.82 -4.43
C ALA A 139 5.80 -10.07 -2.92
N ILE A 140 5.52 -11.28 -2.42
CA ILE A 140 5.37 -11.59 -0.99
C ILE A 140 6.01 -12.93 -0.65
N VAL A 141 6.80 -12.96 0.42
CA VAL A 141 7.35 -14.19 1.02
C VAL A 141 6.54 -14.54 2.27
N ARG A 142 6.18 -15.82 2.43
CA ARG A 142 5.54 -16.36 3.63
C ARG A 142 6.49 -17.34 4.32
N ASP A 143 6.85 -17.03 5.56
CA ASP A 143 7.64 -17.89 6.44
C ASP A 143 6.79 -18.24 7.66
N ASP A 144 6.17 -19.42 7.64
CA ASP A 144 5.27 -19.83 8.72
C ASP A 144 6.01 -20.12 10.05
N SER A 145 7.34 -20.33 10.02
CA SER A 145 8.16 -20.52 11.23
C SER A 145 8.18 -19.28 12.13
N LYS A 146 7.88 -18.11 11.56
CA LYS A 146 7.78 -16.84 12.28
C LYS A 146 6.33 -16.47 12.61
N CYS A 147 5.36 -17.33 12.32
CA CYS A 147 3.94 -17.03 12.51
C CYS A 147 3.49 -17.30 13.94
N ILE A 148 2.78 -16.34 14.54
CA ILE A 148 2.16 -16.47 15.88
C ILE A 148 0.66 -16.72 15.82
N LEU A 149 0.13 -17.14 14.66
CA LEU A 149 -1.28 -17.45 14.40
C LEU A 149 -2.28 -16.35 14.82
N CYS A 150 -1.86 -15.09 14.81
CA CYS A 150 -2.68 -13.97 15.29
C CYS A 150 -3.92 -13.67 14.42
N GLY A 151 -3.94 -14.13 13.17
CA GLY A 151 -5.05 -13.99 12.24
C GLY A 151 -5.19 -12.64 11.53
N LYS A 152 -4.36 -11.62 11.86
CA LYS A 152 -4.46 -10.28 11.25
C LYS A 152 -4.38 -10.32 9.72
N CYS A 153 -3.44 -11.09 9.18
CA CYS A 153 -3.25 -11.25 7.74
C CYS A 153 -4.47 -11.89 7.05
N ILE A 154 -5.11 -12.90 7.67
CA ILE A 154 -6.32 -13.55 7.17
C ILE A 154 -7.47 -12.54 7.13
N SER A 155 -7.72 -11.86 8.25
CA SER A 155 -8.82 -10.90 8.34
C SER A 155 -8.65 -9.72 7.38
N VAL A 156 -7.43 -9.21 7.18
CA VAL A 156 -7.16 -8.16 6.19
C VAL A 156 -7.36 -8.68 4.77
N CYS A 157 -6.83 -9.87 4.44
CA CYS A 157 -6.98 -10.45 3.11
C CYS A 157 -8.45 -10.71 2.75
N ALA A 158 -9.27 -11.18 3.70
CA ALA A 158 -10.69 -11.40 3.50
C ALA A 158 -11.49 -10.08 3.51
N LYS A 159 -11.39 -9.30 4.59
CA LYS A 159 -12.29 -8.15 4.83
C LYS A 159 -11.92 -6.88 4.08
N ARG A 160 -10.64 -6.62 3.80
CA ARG A 160 -10.19 -5.41 3.08
C ARG A 160 -9.87 -5.66 1.61
N GLN A 161 -9.47 -6.87 1.26
CA GLN A 161 -9.06 -7.19 -0.10
C GLN A 161 -10.03 -8.11 -0.83
N GLY A 162 -10.93 -8.81 -0.13
CA GLY A 162 -11.90 -9.70 -0.78
C GLY A 162 -11.27 -10.91 -1.50
N CYS A 163 -9.95 -11.11 -1.43
CA CYS A 163 -9.28 -12.20 -2.13
C CYS A 163 -9.36 -13.52 -1.35
N SER A 164 -9.37 -13.44 0.00
CA SER A 164 -9.34 -14.61 0.90
C SER A 164 -8.26 -15.64 0.54
N ALA A 165 -7.10 -15.17 0.07
CA ALA A 165 -6.04 -16.02 -0.47
C ALA A 165 -5.35 -16.90 0.58
N ILE A 166 -5.42 -16.51 1.86
CA ILE A 166 -4.83 -17.23 2.99
C ILE A 166 -5.87 -17.41 4.10
N THR A 167 -5.81 -18.56 4.77
CA THR A 167 -6.67 -18.95 5.90
C THR A 167 -5.92 -19.83 6.89
N LYS A 168 -6.57 -20.23 7.98
CA LYS A 168 -6.05 -21.29 8.86
C LYS A 168 -6.35 -22.64 8.22
N ILE A 169 -5.32 -23.45 8.04
CA ILE A 169 -5.42 -24.83 7.55
C ILE A 169 -4.93 -25.79 8.63
N ASN A 170 -5.28 -27.06 8.48
CA ASN A 170 -5.02 -28.14 9.44
C ASN A 170 -5.68 -27.88 10.82
N ARG A 171 -5.32 -28.68 11.83
CA ARG A 171 -5.87 -28.62 13.19
C ARG A 171 -4.81 -28.95 14.23
N GLY A 172 -5.07 -28.58 15.48
CA GLY A 172 -4.19 -28.87 16.61
C GLY A 172 -2.78 -28.33 16.38
N PHE A 173 -1.77 -29.14 16.67
CA PHE A 173 -0.35 -28.79 16.56
C PHE A 173 0.11 -28.48 15.13
N ALA A 174 -0.59 -28.98 14.11
CA ALA A 174 -0.28 -28.77 12.70
C ALA A 174 -0.92 -27.50 12.11
N THR A 175 -1.65 -26.71 12.92
CA THR A 175 -2.35 -25.51 12.44
C THR A 175 -1.36 -24.48 11.91
N LYS A 176 -1.53 -24.08 10.65
CA LYS A 176 -0.73 -22.99 10.05
C LYS A 176 -1.60 -22.05 9.23
N ILE A 177 -1.06 -20.87 8.92
CA ILE A 177 -1.69 -19.95 7.96
C ILE A 177 -1.16 -20.31 6.58
N GLY A 178 -2.05 -20.69 5.67
CA GLY A 178 -1.71 -21.08 4.31
C GLY A 178 -2.85 -20.87 3.32
N THR A 179 -2.60 -21.23 2.08
CA THR A 179 -3.58 -21.18 0.98
C THR A 179 -4.51 -22.40 1.03
N ALA A 180 -5.54 -22.41 0.20
CA ALA A 180 -6.36 -23.61 0.02
C ALA A 180 -5.49 -24.78 -0.48
N PHE A 181 -5.62 -25.94 0.17
CA PHE A 181 -4.82 -27.14 -0.11
C PHE A 181 -3.30 -26.95 0.00
N ASP A 182 -2.84 -25.93 0.72
CA ASP A 182 -1.42 -25.59 0.90
C ASP A 182 -0.63 -25.40 -0.41
N ARG A 183 -1.32 -24.96 -1.47
CA ARG A 183 -0.70 -24.62 -2.77
C ARG A 183 0.24 -23.41 -2.66
N PRO A 184 1.21 -23.26 -3.57
CA PRO A 184 2.03 -22.06 -3.64
C PRO A 184 1.20 -20.78 -3.69
N LEU A 185 1.62 -19.72 -3.00
CA LEU A 185 0.91 -18.44 -2.94
C LEU A 185 0.67 -17.83 -4.33
N GLN A 186 1.56 -18.05 -5.29
CA GLN A 186 1.40 -17.60 -6.68
C GLN A 186 0.16 -18.21 -7.37
N GLU A 187 -0.14 -19.48 -7.10
CA GLU A 187 -1.29 -20.22 -7.67
C GLU A 187 -2.61 -19.96 -6.92
N SER A 188 -2.56 -19.15 -5.86
CA SER A 188 -3.73 -18.82 -5.06
C SER A 188 -4.47 -17.59 -5.62
N PRO A 189 -5.63 -17.23 -5.05
CA PRO A 189 -6.30 -15.95 -5.33
C PRO A 189 -5.51 -14.70 -4.91
N CYS A 190 -4.28 -14.84 -4.40
CA CYS A 190 -3.43 -13.72 -4.02
C CYS A 190 -3.20 -12.78 -5.21
N VAL A 191 -3.27 -11.48 -4.92
CA VAL A 191 -2.99 -10.42 -5.89
C VAL A 191 -1.70 -9.64 -5.62
N GLY A 192 -0.91 -10.07 -4.63
CA GLY A 192 0.38 -9.46 -4.32
C GLY A 192 0.29 -8.06 -3.69
N CYS A 193 -0.88 -7.59 -3.25
CA CYS A 193 -1.08 -6.23 -2.75
C CYS A 193 -0.30 -5.88 -1.46
N GLY A 194 0.13 -6.89 -0.70
CA GLY A 194 0.97 -6.73 0.50
C GLY A 194 0.25 -6.17 1.73
N GLN A 195 -1.07 -6.02 1.73
CA GLN A 195 -1.81 -5.56 2.92
C GLN A 195 -1.62 -6.49 4.13
N CYS A 196 -1.44 -7.79 3.89
CA CYS A 196 -1.11 -8.76 4.92
C CYS A 196 0.30 -8.58 5.52
N VAL A 197 1.26 -8.11 4.72
CA VAL A 197 2.64 -7.80 5.13
C VAL A 197 2.66 -6.62 6.10
N LEU A 198 1.89 -5.56 5.81
CA LEU A 198 1.79 -4.36 6.65
C LEU A 198 1.30 -4.66 8.07
N VAL A 199 0.32 -5.57 8.22
CA VAL A 199 -0.30 -5.86 9.53
C VAL A 199 0.33 -7.03 10.29
N CYS A 200 1.26 -7.75 9.68
CA CYS A 200 1.92 -8.87 10.32
C CYS A 200 2.81 -8.35 11.47
N PRO A 201 2.62 -8.77 12.74
CA PRO A 201 3.43 -8.26 13.86
C PRO A 201 4.82 -8.91 13.93
N THR A 202 5.10 -9.89 13.07
CA THR A 202 6.35 -10.66 12.99
C THR A 202 6.90 -10.70 11.57
N GLY A 203 8.02 -11.38 11.35
CA GLY A 203 8.59 -11.62 10.02
C GLY A 203 7.92 -12.75 9.22
N ALA A 204 6.70 -13.19 9.57
CA ALA A 204 6.03 -14.29 8.87
C ALA A 204 5.54 -13.96 7.46
N LEU A 205 5.33 -12.67 7.19
CA LEU A 205 4.95 -12.16 5.88
C LEU A 205 5.81 -10.93 5.61
N THR A 206 6.59 -10.98 4.54
CA THR A 206 7.49 -9.91 4.12
C THR A 206 7.36 -9.67 2.62
N GLN A 207 7.84 -8.53 2.14
CA GLN A 207 8.02 -8.33 0.70
C GLN A 207 9.16 -9.23 0.18
N LYS A 208 9.07 -9.66 -1.08
CA LYS A 208 10.19 -10.26 -1.81
C LYS A 208 11.26 -9.18 -1.99
N THR A 209 12.46 -9.38 -1.45
CA THR A 209 13.50 -8.36 -1.53
C THR A 209 14.28 -8.47 -2.83
N GLU A 210 14.71 -7.32 -3.35
CA GLU A 210 15.61 -7.24 -4.52
C GLU A 210 16.82 -6.32 -4.26
N ILE A 211 17.16 -6.09 -2.99
CA ILE A 211 18.20 -5.12 -2.62
C ILE A 211 19.57 -5.54 -3.15
N HIS A 212 19.91 -6.83 -3.05
CA HIS A 212 21.22 -7.32 -3.49
C HIS A 212 21.35 -7.25 -5.01
N GLU A 213 20.30 -7.63 -5.74
CA GLU A 213 20.23 -7.52 -7.19
C GLU A 213 20.33 -6.07 -7.65
N VAL A 214 19.78 -5.11 -6.90
CA VAL A 214 19.94 -3.69 -7.19
C VAL A 214 21.36 -3.21 -6.89
N LEU A 215 22.02 -3.71 -5.85
CA LEU A 215 23.43 -3.40 -5.60
C LEU A 215 24.32 -3.91 -6.75
N ASP A 216 24.10 -5.15 -7.20
CA ASP A 216 24.81 -5.72 -8.34
C ASP A 216 24.57 -4.90 -9.62
N LEU A 217 23.33 -4.48 -9.87
CA LEU A 217 22.95 -3.61 -11.00
C LEU A 217 23.64 -2.24 -10.93
N LEU A 218 23.78 -1.67 -9.73
CA LEU A 218 24.48 -0.39 -9.54
C LEU A 218 25.99 -0.49 -9.83
N ASP A 219 26.58 -1.66 -9.63
CA ASP A 219 28.01 -1.91 -9.88
C ASP A 219 28.31 -2.24 -11.36
N GLU A 220 27.29 -2.45 -12.20
CA GLU A 220 27.47 -2.67 -13.64
C GLU A 220 28.16 -1.47 -14.32
N LYS A 221 29.16 -1.74 -15.16
CA LYS A 221 29.89 -0.70 -15.92
C LYS A 221 29.24 -0.44 -17.27
N ASP A 222 29.45 0.75 -17.82
CA ASP A 222 29.01 1.15 -19.17
C ASP A 222 27.50 1.05 -19.41
N VAL A 223 26.72 1.25 -18.34
CA VAL A 223 25.26 1.23 -18.32
C VAL A 223 24.77 2.41 -17.48
N ILE A 224 23.73 3.09 -17.95
CA ILE A 224 23.05 4.17 -17.22
C ILE A 224 22.09 3.56 -16.21
N LYS A 225 22.16 3.99 -14.94
CA LYS A 225 21.28 3.54 -13.86
C LYS A 225 20.25 4.61 -13.55
N VAL A 226 18.99 4.28 -13.73
CA VAL A 226 17.86 5.17 -13.48
C VAL A 226 17.09 4.69 -12.27
N ALA A 227 16.85 5.60 -11.32
CA ALA A 227 15.80 5.42 -10.32
C ALA A 227 14.54 6.16 -10.76
N GLN A 228 13.38 5.53 -10.69
CA GLN A 228 12.09 6.20 -10.90
C GLN A 228 11.17 6.05 -9.68
N VAL A 229 10.61 7.14 -9.18
CA VAL A 229 9.97 7.15 -7.85
C VAL A 229 8.48 7.45 -7.92
N ALA A 230 7.67 6.61 -7.29
CA ALA A 230 6.21 6.77 -7.23
C ALA A 230 5.76 7.97 -6.38
N PRO A 231 4.54 8.50 -6.61
CA PRO A 231 4.02 9.64 -5.85
C PRO A 231 4.05 9.42 -4.34
N ALA A 232 3.56 8.28 -3.85
CA ALA A 232 3.37 8.07 -2.41
C ALA A 232 4.63 7.71 -1.60
N VAL A 233 5.80 7.57 -2.24
CA VAL A 233 7.07 7.32 -1.53
C VAL A 233 7.47 8.58 -0.77
N ARG A 234 7.35 9.76 -1.38
CA ARG A 234 7.78 11.04 -0.81
C ARG A 234 6.98 11.49 0.42
N VAL A 235 5.81 10.93 0.66
CA VAL A 235 4.98 11.24 1.85
C VAL A 235 5.10 10.21 2.97
N ALA A 236 5.97 9.21 2.80
CA ALA A 236 6.11 8.12 3.75
C ALA A 236 7.57 7.79 4.06
N ILE A 237 8.52 7.97 3.13
CA ILE A 237 9.93 7.60 3.34
C ILE A 237 10.55 8.27 4.58
N GLY A 238 10.16 9.51 4.91
CA GLY A 238 10.63 10.20 6.12
C GLY A 238 10.32 9.45 7.42
N GLU A 239 9.23 8.67 7.48
CA GLU A 239 8.84 7.90 8.66
C GLU A 239 9.88 6.84 9.05
N GLU A 240 10.62 6.33 8.05
CA GLU A 240 11.71 5.39 8.25
C GLU A 240 12.93 6.03 8.94
N PHE A 241 13.00 7.36 8.92
CA PHE A 241 14.08 8.15 9.49
C PHE A 241 13.58 9.04 10.64
N GLY A 242 12.48 8.65 11.30
CA GLY A 242 12.00 9.33 12.50
C GLY A 242 11.11 10.55 12.26
N GLU A 243 10.84 10.93 11.02
CA GLU A 243 9.89 12.00 10.72
C GLU A 243 8.44 11.56 11.03
N LYS A 244 7.53 12.53 11.16
CA LYS A 244 6.12 12.26 11.46
C LYS A 244 5.43 11.59 10.27
N ILE A 245 4.42 10.77 10.55
CA ILE A 245 3.55 10.16 9.51
C ILE A 245 2.97 11.26 8.61
N GLY A 246 3.18 11.12 7.30
CA GLY A 246 2.77 12.09 6.29
C GLY A 246 3.76 13.26 6.06
N SER A 247 5.01 13.17 6.53
CA SER A 247 6.03 14.17 6.20
C SER A 247 6.41 14.10 4.72
N PHE A 248 6.54 15.26 4.06
CA PHE A 248 6.88 15.37 2.64
C PHE A 248 8.40 15.49 2.47
N ALA A 249 9.05 14.41 2.07
CA ALA A 249 10.51 14.26 2.02
C ALA A 249 11.04 14.02 0.59
N GLU A 250 10.53 14.78 -0.39
CA GLU A 250 10.89 14.63 -1.80
C GLU A 250 12.36 14.95 -2.08
N GLY A 251 12.82 16.15 -1.71
CA GLY A 251 14.16 16.60 -2.08
C GLY A 251 15.27 15.74 -1.48
N LYS A 252 15.18 15.46 -0.18
CA LYS A 252 16.06 14.49 0.52
C LYS A 252 16.05 13.11 -0.11
N MET A 253 14.87 12.61 -0.52
CA MET A 253 14.75 11.32 -1.19
C MET A 253 15.50 11.30 -2.54
N VAL A 254 15.41 12.37 -3.32
CA VAL A 254 16.17 12.49 -4.57
C VAL A 254 17.68 12.55 -4.29
N SER A 255 18.10 13.37 -3.33
CA SER A 255 19.51 13.45 -2.91
C SER A 255 20.04 12.10 -2.43
N ALA A 256 19.23 11.33 -1.71
CA ALA A 256 19.59 10.00 -1.23
C ALA A 256 19.79 9.01 -2.39
N LEU A 257 18.92 9.02 -3.40
CA LEU A 257 19.05 8.18 -4.59
C LEU A 257 20.29 8.52 -5.41
N LYS A 258 20.59 9.81 -5.58
CA LYS A 258 21.84 10.25 -6.23
C LYS A 258 23.07 9.79 -5.44
N ALA A 259 23.05 9.94 -4.12
CA ALA A 259 24.14 9.49 -3.24
C ALA A 259 24.30 7.95 -3.19
N ILE A 260 23.24 7.18 -3.46
CA ILE A 260 23.31 5.72 -3.57
C ILE A 260 24.11 5.28 -4.80
N GLY A 261 24.11 6.07 -5.88
CA GLY A 261 24.83 5.79 -7.12
C GLY A 261 23.96 5.73 -8.39
N PHE A 262 22.71 6.20 -8.35
CA PHE A 262 21.90 6.33 -9.57
C PHE A 262 22.38 7.54 -10.40
N ASP A 263 22.54 7.35 -11.71
CA ASP A 263 22.97 8.41 -12.64
C ASP A 263 21.85 9.44 -12.87
N TYR A 264 20.61 8.96 -12.92
CA TYR A 264 19.41 9.80 -13.07
C TYR A 264 18.33 9.37 -12.08
N VAL A 265 17.64 10.35 -11.51
CA VAL A 265 16.48 10.16 -10.65
C VAL A 265 15.29 10.85 -11.30
N PHE A 266 14.33 10.07 -11.78
CA PHE A 266 13.13 10.53 -12.47
C PHE A 266 11.87 10.32 -11.62
N ASP A 267 10.81 11.03 -11.99
CA ASP A 267 9.57 11.03 -11.24
C ASP A 267 8.46 10.28 -11.99
N VAL A 268 7.93 9.21 -11.38
CA VAL A 268 6.79 8.45 -11.94
C VAL A 268 5.53 9.32 -12.03
N ASN A 269 5.46 10.45 -11.33
CA ASN A 269 4.39 11.43 -11.55
C ASN A 269 4.38 11.97 -12.99
N MET A 270 5.52 12.03 -13.68
CA MET A 270 5.52 12.35 -15.11
C MET A 270 4.89 11.22 -15.92
N GLY A 271 5.21 9.97 -15.60
CA GLY A 271 4.51 8.80 -16.15
C GLY A 271 3.01 8.85 -15.89
N ALA A 272 2.60 9.37 -14.73
CA ALA A 272 1.19 9.55 -14.39
C ALA A 272 0.53 10.64 -15.26
N ASP A 273 1.23 11.74 -15.53
CA ASP A 273 0.76 12.73 -16.49
C ASP A 273 0.59 12.14 -17.90
N PHE A 274 1.49 11.27 -18.39
CA PHE A 274 1.24 10.53 -19.64
C PHE A 274 0.02 9.62 -19.55
N THR A 275 -0.15 8.91 -18.42
CA THR A 275 -1.33 8.06 -18.20
C THR A 275 -2.62 8.88 -18.26
N VAL A 276 -2.63 10.08 -17.67
CA VAL A 276 -3.78 10.99 -17.73
C VAL A 276 -4.12 11.36 -19.17
N VAL A 277 -3.13 11.70 -20.00
CA VAL A 277 -3.37 12.06 -21.40
C VAL A 277 -4.03 10.90 -22.15
N GLU A 278 -3.43 9.72 -22.09
CA GLU A 278 -3.91 8.55 -22.85
C GLU A 278 -5.24 8.01 -22.33
N GLU A 279 -5.39 7.88 -21.01
CA GLU A 279 -6.59 7.32 -20.39
C GLU A 279 -7.79 8.27 -20.53
N ALA A 280 -7.58 9.59 -20.45
CA ALA A 280 -8.64 10.56 -20.69
C ALA A 280 -9.04 10.63 -22.17
N ASN A 281 -8.10 10.51 -23.11
CA ASN A 281 -8.42 10.43 -24.53
C ASN A 281 -9.23 9.15 -24.83
N GLU A 282 -8.81 8.00 -24.27
CA GLU A 282 -9.54 6.72 -24.38
C GLU A 282 -10.96 6.84 -23.79
N LEU A 283 -11.11 7.50 -22.65
CA LEU A 283 -12.41 7.77 -22.04
C LEU A 283 -13.29 8.60 -22.99
N ILE A 284 -12.76 9.70 -23.54
CA ILE A 284 -13.50 10.56 -24.48
C ILE A 284 -13.93 9.78 -25.73
N GLU A 285 -13.07 8.90 -26.25
CA GLU A 285 -13.37 8.04 -27.40
C GLU A 285 -14.51 7.05 -27.08
N LYS A 286 -14.42 6.33 -25.96
CA LYS A 286 -15.45 5.37 -25.53
C LYS A 286 -16.79 6.06 -25.23
N LEU A 287 -16.77 7.25 -24.64
CA LEU A 287 -17.94 8.09 -24.42
C LEU A 287 -18.57 8.63 -25.71
N THR A 288 -17.79 8.76 -26.77
CA THR A 288 -18.27 9.25 -28.06
C THR A 288 -18.82 8.10 -28.91
N SER A 289 -18.15 6.95 -28.90
CA SER A 289 -18.59 5.75 -29.62
C SER A 289 -19.73 5.00 -28.91
N GLY A 290 -19.88 5.17 -27.60
CA GLY A 290 -20.82 4.41 -26.76
C GLY A 290 -20.45 2.94 -26.60
N LYS A 291 -19.20 2.56 -26.93
CA LYS A 291 -18.72 1.17 -26.90
C LYS A 291 -17.62 1.00 -25.85
N GLY A 292 -17.56 -0.19 -25.25
CA GLY A 292 -16.49 -0.55 -24.31
C GLY A 292 -16.56 0.17 -22.96
N LEU A 293 -17.75 0.64 -22.56
CA LEU A 293 -18.03 1.20 -21.24
C LEU A 293 -18.53 0.12 -20.25
N PRO A 294 -18.30 0.27 -18.94
CA PRO A 294 -17.44 1.29 -18.33
C PRO A 294 -15.97 1.11 -18.72
N LEU A 295 -15.20 2.20 -18.72
CA LEU A 295 -13.75 2.15 -18.74
C LEU A 295 -13.23 2.02 -17.31
N PHE A 296 -12.46 0.98 -17.02
CA PHE A 296 -11.80 0.79 -15.74
C PHE A 296 -10.35 1.27 -15.78
N THR A 297 -9.88 1.87 -14.70
CA THR A 297 -8.45 2.17 -14.55
C THR A 297 -7.60 0.89 -14.55
N SER A 298 -6.43 0.91 -15.18
CA SER A 298 -5.50 -0.23 -15.28
C SER A 298 -4.21 -0.07 -14.45
N CYS A 299 -3.98 1.11 -13.86
CA CYS A 299 -2.69 1.49 -13.24
C CYS A 299 -2.32 0.72 -11.96
N CYS A 300 -3.31 0.14 -11.27
CA CYS A 300 -3.12 -0.66 -10.06
C CYS A 300 -2.93 -2.15 -10.42
N PRO A 301 -1.71 -2.74 -10.28
CA PRO A 301 -1.45 -4.11 -10.72
C PRO A 301 -2.21 -5.16 -9.89
N ALA A 302 -2.49 -4.86 -8.62
CA ALA A 302 -3.30 -5.73 -7.78
C ALA A 302 -4.78 -5.75 -8.21
N TRP A 303 -5.31 -4.63 -8.72
CA TRP A 303 -6.64 -4.59 -9.34
C TRP A 303 -6.64 -5.32 -10.68
N PHE A 304 -5.66 -5.06 -11.53
CA PHE A 304 -5.54 -5.73 -12.83
C PHE A 304 -5.61 -7.25 -12.68
N ASN A 305 -4.74 -7.82 -11.85
CA ASN A 305 -4.71 -9.25 -11.59
C ASN A 305 -5.94 -9.76 -10.79
N TYR A 306 -6.63 -8.88 -10.05
CA TYR A 306 -7.92 -9.24 -9.45
C TYR A 306 -9.01 -9.36 -10.55
N CYS A 307 -9.05 -8.41 -11.49
CA CYS A 307 -9.96 -8.44 -12.62
C CYS A 307 -9.74 -9.68 -13.48
N GLU A 308 -8.49 -10.04 -13.81
CA GLU A 308 -8.20 -11.26 -14.58
C GLU A 308 -8.68 -12.54 -13.87
N LYS A 309 -8.46 -12.63 -12.54
CA LYS A 309 -8.80 -13.83 -11.77
C LYS A 309 -10.30 -13.99 -11.52
N PHE A 310 -11.01 -12.89 -11.27
CA PHE A 310 -12.39 -12.92 -10.77
C PHE A 310 -13.43 -12.37 -11.75
N TYR A 311 -13.01 -11.52 -12.69
CA TYR A 311 -13.88 -10.83 -13.66
C TYR A 311 -13.25 -10.79 -15.07
N PRO A 312 -12.85 -11.96 -15.63
CA PRO A 312 -12.10 -12.01 -16.90
C PRO A 312 -12.85 -11.33 -18.07
N ASP A 313 -14.18 -11.37 -18.07
CA ASP A 313 -15.01 -10.72 -19.10
C ASP A 313 -14.86 -9.19 -19.15
N TYR A 314 -14.39 -8.57 -18.07
CA TYR A 314 -14.17 -7.13 -17.95
C TYR A 314 -12.70 -6.73 -18.18
N VAL A 315 -11.79 -7.66 -18.48
CA VAL A 315 -10.39 -7.33 -18.78
C VAL A 315 -10.28 -6.39 -20.00
N LYS A 316 -11.11 -6.60 -21.02
CA LYS A 316 -11.23 -5.71 -22.20
C LYS A 316 -11.77 -4.30 -21.88
N ASN A 317 -12.34 -4.12 -20.70
CA ASN A 317 -12.84 -2.84 -20.21
C ASN A 317 -11.78 -2.09 -19.38
N LEU A 318 -10.65 -2.71 -19.06
CA LEU A 318 -9.50 -2.02 -18.48
C LEU A 318 -8.90 -1.08 -19.53
N SER A 319 -8.47 0.11 -19.09
CA SER A 319 -7.76 1.06 -19.94
C SER A 319 -6.55 0.40 -20.56
N THR A 320 -6.38 0.62 -21.87
CA THR A 320 -5.19 0.16 -22.60
C THR A 320 -3.95 0.93 -22.17
N SER A 321 -4.09 2.12 -21.59
CA SER A 321 -2.97 2.90 -21.04
C SER A 321 -2.14 2.04 -20.08
N LYS A 322 -0.81 2.04 -20.27
CA LYS A 322 0.11 1.43 -19.31
C LYS A 322 0.02 2.16 -17.96
N SER A 323 0.45 1.49 -16.89
CA SER A 323 0.55 2.17 -15.60
C SER A 323 1.62 3.26 -15.64
N PRO A 324 1.55 4.28 -14.75
CA PRO A 324 2.56 5.34 -14.69
C PRO A 324 4.01 4.83 -14.62
N ASN A 325 4.21 3.73 -13.89
CA ASN A 325 5.50 3.07 -13.73
C ASN A 325 6.02 2.56 -15.08
N GLU A 326 5.18 1.82 -15.80
CA GLU A 326 5.53 1.15 -17.07
C GLU A 326 5.56 2.12 -18.25
N MET A 327 4.71 3.15 -18.25
CA MET A 327 4.79 4.25 -19.21
C MET A 327 6.15 4.96 -19.10
N LEU A 328 6.50 5.40 -17.89
CA LEU A 328 7.78 6.08 -17.70
C LEU A 328 8.96 5.14 -18.03
N GLY A 329 8.90 3.88 -17.60
CA GLY A 329 9.92 2.90 -17.91
C GLY A 329 10.12 2.72 -19.41
N SER A 330 9.03 2.62 -20.18
CA SER A 330 9.07 2.48 -21.64
C SER A 330 9.70 3.72 -22.31
N LEU A 331 9.30 4.91 -21.87
CA LEU A 331 9.81 6.18 -22.40
C LEU A 331 11.30 6.39 -22.08
N VAL A 332 11.71 6.13 -20.84
CA VAL A 332 13.12 6.24 -20.41
C VAL A 332 13.99 5.28 -21.21
N LYS A 333 13.53 4.03 -21.36
CA LYS A 333 14.25 3.00 -22.11
C LYS A 333 14.42 3.42 -23.57
N TYR A 334 13.32 3.77 -24.23
CA TYR A 334 13.34 4.27 -25.60
C TYR A 334 14.24 5.51 -25.78
N PHE A 335 14.15 6.48 -24.88
CA PHE A 335 14.92 7.72 -24.95
C PHE A 335 16.44 7.47 -24.93
N PHE A 336 16.94 6.59 -24.06
CA PHE A 336 18.37 6.29 -23.99
C PHE A 336 18.83 5.32 -25.09
N GLU A 337 18.04 4.29 -25.39
CA GLU A 337 18.39 3.27 -26.39
C GLU A 337 18.40 3.85 -27.81
N SER A 338 17.50 4.79 -28.14
CA SER A 338 17.53 5.53 -29.42
C SER A 338 18.80 6.37 -29.60
N GLN A 339 19.51 6.68 -28.52
CA GLN A 339 20.83 7.35 -28.53
C GLN A 339 22.00 6.34 -28.49
N GLY A 340 21.74 5.04 -28.63
CA GLY A 340 22.76 4.00 -28.56
C GLY A 340 23.29 3.72 -27.15
N LYS A 341 22.59 4.14 -26.09
CA LYS A 341 23.02 3.95 -24.70
C LYS A 341 22.27 2.78 -24.07
N LYS A 342 22.96 2.03 -23.23
CA LYS A 342 22.35 0.99 -22.38
C LYS A 342 21.81 1.62 -21.11
N VAL A 343 20.62 1.22 -20.70
CA VAL A 343 19.96 1.73 -19.49
C VAL A 343 19.37 0.60 -18.66
N LYS A 344 19.44 0.74 -17.35
CA LYS A 344 18.81 -0.12 -16.35
C LYS A 344 17.95 0.72 -15.44
N ILE A 345 16.72 0.25 -15.20
CA ILE A 345 15.69 1.02 -14.49
C ILE A 345 15.32 0.30 -13.20
N VAL A 346 15.43 1.01 -12.08
CA VAL A 346 14.95 0.58 -10.76
C VAL A 346 13.79 1.47 -10.35
N SER A 347 12.62 0.88 -10.20
CA SER A 347 11.46 1.60 -9.69
C SER A 347 11.40 1.57 -8.16
N ILE A 348 11.04 2.70 -7.54
CA ILE A 348 10.80 2.82 -6.10
C ILE A 348 9.31 3.00 -5.86
N MET A 349 8.69 2.00 -5.25
CA MET A 349 7.23 1.86 -5.19
C MET A 349 6.71 1.69 -3.76
N PRO A 350 5.54 2.25 -3.42
CA PRO A 350 4.85 1.98 -2.16
C PRO A 350 4.11 0.62 -2.19
N CYS A 351 4.36 -0.23 -3.19
CA CYS A 351 3.54 -1.38 -3.53
C CYS A 351 4.40 -2.63 -3.78
N THR A 352 4.01 -3.76 -3.22
CA THR A 352 4.65 -5.06 -3.49
C THR A 352 4.18 -5.66 -4.82
N ALA A 353 2.93 -5.41 -5.24
CA ALA A 353 2.39 -5.95 -6.49
C ALA A 353 3.09 -5.35 -7.74
N LYS A 354 3.75 -4.19 -7.60
CA LYS A 354 4.56 -3.62 -8.69
C LYS A 354 5.76 -4.49 -9.07
N LYS A 355 6.31 -5.28 -8.14
CA LYS A 355 7.33 -6.30 -8.46
C LYS A 355 6.81 -7.34 -9.47
N ARG A 356 5.53 -7.76 -9.35
CA ARG A 356 4.91 -8.68 -10.32
C ARG A 356 4.63 -8.01 -11.66
N GLU A 357 4.25 -6.73 -11.66
CA GLU A 357 4.02 -5.97 -12.90
C GLU A 357 5.29 -5.94 -13.75
N ILE A 358 6.43 -5.56 -13.15
CA ILE A 358 7.68 -5.47 -13.90
C ILE A 358 8.14 -6.84 -14.43
N LEU A 359 7.89 -7.92 -13.69
CA LEU A 359 8.20 -9.27 -14.15
C LEU A 359 7.31 -9.70 -15.33
N ALA A 360 6.03 -9.34 -15.29
CA ALA A 360 5.09 -9.68 -16.35
C ALA A 360 5.30 -8.85 -17.63
N ARG A 361 5.83 -7.63 -17.51
CA ARG A 361 6.01 -6.70 -18.63
C ARG A 361 7.43 -6.66 -19.19
N GLY A 362 8.45 -6.84 -18.35
CA GLY A 362 9.85 -6.92 -18.76
C GLY A 362 10.51 -5.57 -19.15
N THR A 363 9.80 -4.44 -19.04
CA THR A 363 10.35 -3.12 -19.38
C THR A 363 11.38 -2.64 -18.35
N ILE A 364 11.05 -2.81 -17.06
CA ILE A 364 11.80 -2.31 -15.91
C ILE A 364 12.56 -3.47 -15.26
N ASP A 365 13.82 -3.25 -14.89
CA ASP A 365 14.69 -4.32 -14.42
C ASP A 365 14.40 -4.75 -12.97
N LYS A 366 14.16 -3.79 -12.07
CA LYS A 366 13.93 -4.05 -10.63
C LYS A 366 12.92 -3.09 -9.99
N SER A 367 12.32 -3.50 -8.88
CA SER A 367 11.37 -2.67 -8.13
C SER A 367 11.63 -2.77 -6.63
N LEU A 368 12.18 -1.72 -6.02
CA LEU A 368 12.29 -1.64 -4.56
C LEU A 368 11.04 -1.01 -3.94
N THR A 369 10.65 -1.53 -2.78
CA THR A 369 9.62 -0.89 -1.95
C THR A 369 10.16 0.35 -1.22
N THR A 370 9.29 1.21 -0.69
CA THR A 370 9.69 2.32 0.22
C THR A 370 10.57 1.82 1.38
N ARG A 371 10.24 0.66 1.95
CA ARG A 371 11.03 0.02 3.01
C ARG A 371 12.42 -0.42 2.54
N GLU A 372 12.52 -0.95 1.33
CA GLU A 372 13.79 -1.38 0.74
C GLU A 372 14.68 -0.20 0.37
N LEU A 373 14.11 0.91 -0.15
CA LEU A 373 14.85 2.15 -0.32
C LEU A 373 15.43 2.63 1.02
N ALA A 374 14.62 2.66 2.07
CA ALA A 374 15.10 3.06 3.39
C ALA A 374 16.22 2.14 3.91
N GLN A 375 16.16 0.84 3.60
CA GLN A 375 17.22 -0.10 3.94
C GLN A 375 18.49 0.17 3.13
N LEU A 376 18.37 0.46 1.84
CA LEU A 376 19.49 0.79 0.96
C LEU A 376 20.21 2.08 1.39
N ILE A 377 19.46 3.12 1.78
CA ILE A 377 20.00 4.37 2.33
C ILE A 377 20.85 4.08 3.59
N ARG A 378 20.35 3.25 4.51
CA ARG A 378 21.09 2.84 5.71
C ARG A 378 22.31 1.99 5.38
N LEU A 379 22.19 1.08 4.42
CA LEU A 379 23.28 0.23 3.95
C LEU A 379 24.45 1.05 3.38
N LYS A 380 24.13 2.12 2.64
CA LYS A 380 25.12 3.09 2.12
C LYS A 380 25.58 4.12 3.17
N SER A 381 25.15 3.99 4.42
CA SER A 381 25.50 4.90 5.53
C SER A 381 25.16 6.36 5.26
N ILE A 382 24.09 6.62 4.50
CA ILE A 382 23.65 7.97 4.15
C ILE A 382 22.80 8.53 5.30
N ASN A 383 23.19 9.71 5.81
CA ASN A 383 22.41 10.42 6.82
C ASN A 383 21.26 11.21 6.16
N PHE A 384 20.10 10.56 6.05
CA PHE A 384 18.92 11.12 5.39
C PHE A 384 18.49 12.48 5.94
N GLU A 385 18.52 12.67 7.26
CA GLU A 385 18.07 13.90 7.91
C GLU A 385 18.89 15.13 7.51
N ARG A 386 20.19 14.92 7.23
CA ARG A 386 21.18 15.96 6.90
C ARG A 386 21.36 16.21 5.41
N LEU A 387 20.64 15.49 4.55
CA LEU A 387 20.69 15.74 3.11
C LEU A 387 20.05 17.08 2.80
N ASP A 388 20.69 17.84 1.92
CA ASP A 388 20.08 18.97 1.25
C ASP A 388 19.05 18.47 0.22
N ASP A 389 18.08 19.31 -0.10
CA ASP A 389 17.06 18.98 -1.10
C ASP A 389 17.61 19.07 -2.53
N SER A 390 17.45 18.00 -3.31
CA SER A 390 17.70 17.99 -4.75
C SER A 390 16.41 17.87 -5.55
N LYS A 391 16.45 18.23 -6.83
CA LYS A 391 15.35 18.02 -7.77
C LYS A 391 15.58 16.77 -8.61
N PHE A 392 14.46 16.19 -9.06
CA PHE A 392 14.45 15.18 -10.12
C PHE A 392 15.13 15.70 -11.38
N ASP A 393 15.69 14.79 -12.16
CA ASP A 393 16.47 15.10 -13.35
C ASP A 393 15.59 15.27 -14.60
N ASP A 394 16.01 16.15 -15.52
CA ASP A 394 15.38 16.31 -16.83
C ASP A 394 15.76 15.14 -17.78
N PRO A 395 14.93 14.81 -18.79
CA PRO A 395 13.65 15.44 -19.11
C PRO A 395 12.46 14.85 -18.33
N PHE A 396 12.70 13.86 -17.47
CA PHE A 396 11.65 13.05 -16.85
C PHE A 396 11.30 13.43 -15.39
N GLY A 397 11.67 14.63 -14.96
CA GLY A 397 11.49 15.10 -13.58
C GLY A 397 10.35 16.08 -13.37
N GLU A 398 9.84 16.72 -14.43
CA GLU A 398 8.72 17.68 -14.33
C GLU A 398 7.38 16.95 -14.23
N TYR A 399 6.58 17.30 -13.22
CA TYR A 399 5.24 16.74 -13.01
C TYR A 399 4.23 17.80 -12.57
N THR A 400 2.94 17.49 -12.71
CA THR A 400 1.85 18.36 -12.27
C THR A 400 1.14 17.83 -11.03
N GLY A 401 0.30 18.68 -10.43
CA GLY A 401 -0.60 18.27 -9.35
C GLY A 401 -1.45 17.04 -9.71
N ALA A 402 -1.91 16.94 -10.96
CA ALA A 402 -2.65 15.79 -11.49
C ALA A 402 -1.84 14.49 -11.39
N GLY A 403 -0.56 14.50 -11.80
CA GLY A 403 0.32 13.35 -11.62
C GLY A 403 0.58 13.00 -10.14
N LEU A 404 0.74 14.01 -9.28
CA LEU A 404 1.02 13.81 -7.85
C LEU A 404 -0.14 13.14 -7.09
N ILE A 405 -1.39 13.51 -7.39
CA ILE A 405 -2.57 12.96 -6.70
C ILE A 405 -2.85 11.49 -7.03
N PHE A 406 -2.18 10.86 -8.01
CA PHE A 406 -2.28 9.40 -8.25
C PHE A 406 -1.94 8.56 -7.02
N GLY A 407 -1.17 9.12 -6.07
CA GLY A 407 -0.83 8.45 -4.83
C GLY A 407 -2.03 8.16 -3.91
N VAL A 408 -3.14 8.87 -4.10
CA VAL A 408 -4.37 8.74 -3.30
C VAL A 408 -5.53 8.26 -4.14
N THR A 409 -6.45 7.56 -3.49
CA THR A 409 -7.67 7.10 -4.14
C THR A 409 -8.61 8.27 -4.49
N GLY A 410 -9.24 8.18 -5.66
CA GLY A 410 -9.95 9.25 -6.33
C GLY A 410 -9.04 10.17 -7.15
N GLY A 411 -7.71 10.10 -6.94
CA GLY A 411 -6.76 10.98 -7.60
C GLY A 411 -6.58 10.71 -9.08
N VAL A 412 -6.68 9.44 -9.51
CA VAL A 412 -6.62 9.08 -10.94
C VAL A 412 -7.85 9.62 -11.66
N THR A 413 -9.04 9.40 -11.07
CA THR A 413 -10.29 9.99 -11.58
C THR A 413 -10.22 11.51 -11.62
N GLU A 414 -9.78 12.16 -10.55
CA GLU A 414 -9.66 13.62 -10.52
C GLU A 414 -8.75 14.10 -11.66
N ALA A 415 -7.55 13.53 -11.77
CA ALA A 415 -6.57 13.89 -12.79
C ALA A 415 -7.10 13.71 -14.23
N ALA A 416 -7.71 12.56 -14.53
CA ALA A 416 -8.32 12.28 -15.83
C ALA A 416 -9.42 13.29 -16.18
N LEU A 417 -10.27 13.64 -15.20
CA LEU A 417 -11.33 14.63 -15.37
C LEU A 417 -10.80 16.05 -15.56
N ARG A 418 -9.71 16.46 -14.85
CA ARG A 418 -9.06 17.77 -15.05
C ARG A 418 -8.69 17.95 -16.53
N TYR A 419 -7.97 16.97 -17.08
CA TYR A 419 -7.51 17.00 -18.47
C TYR A 419 -8.66 16.84 -19.47
N ALA A 420 -9.59 15.91 -19.26
CA ALA A 420 -10.74 15.73 -20.15
C ALA A 420 -11.61 17.00 -20.23
N THR A 421 -11.80 17.68 -19.10
CA THR A 421 -12.57 18.94 -19.04
C THR A 421 -11.88 20.02 -19.86
N TYR A 422 -10.58 20.19 -19.69
CA TYR A 422 -9.80 21.11 -20.50
C TYR A 422 -9.86 20.77 -21.99
N LYS A 423 -9.68 19.50 -22.35
CA LYS A 423 -9.69 19.02 -23.74
C LYS A 423 -11.01 19.33 -24.45
N LEU A 424 -12.15 19.16 -23.76
CA LEU A 424 -13.48 19.32 -24.34
C LEU A 424 -14.01 20.75 -24.28
N THR A 425 -13.65 21.53 -23.26
CA THR A 425 -14.25 22.85 -23.00
C THR A 425 -13.29 24.02 -23.17
N GLY A 426 -11.98 23.75 -23.22
CA GLY A 426 -10.92 24.76 -23.15
C GLY A 426 -10.78 25.43 -21.76
N LYS A 427 -11.60 25.06 -20.78
CA LYS A 427 -11.58 25.60 -19.42
C LYS A 427 -10.90 24.63 -18.46
N LYS A 428 -10.07 25.17 -17.58
CA LYS A 428 -9.42 24.40 -16.52
C LYS A 428 -10.33 24.24 -15.32
N GLN A 429 -10.26 23.06 -14.71
CA GLN A 429 -10.87 22.77 -13.43
C GLN A 429 -9.83 22.11 -12.54
N ASP A 430 -9.19 22.91 -11.69
CA ASP A 430 -8.03 22.45 -10.91
C ASP A 430 -8.40 21.56 -9.73
N ILE A 431 -9.66 21.54 -9.29
CA ILE A 431 -10.11 20.77 -8.14
C ILE A 431 -11.47 20.14 -8.42
N ILE A 432 -11.60 18.85 -8.10
CA ILE A 432 -12.86 18.11 -8.19
C ILE A 432 -13.07 17.35 -6.88
N GLU A 433 -13.48 18.06 -5.82
CA GLU A 433 -13.63 17.49 -4.47
C GLU A 433 -14.63 16.32 -4.44
N SER A 434 -15.59 16.32 -5.35
CA SER A 434 -16.64 15.30 -5.44
C SER A 434 -16.09 13.90 -5.77
N VAL A 435 -14.85 13.75 -6.26
CA VAL A 435 -14.22 12.44 -6.51
C VAL A 435 -13.13 12.06 -5.49
N ARG A 436 -12.74 12.99 -4.60
CA ARG A 436 -11.73 12.74 -3.55
C ARG A 436 -12.20 11.72 -2.50
N TYR A 437 -11.24 11.22 -1.71
CA TYR A 437 -11.37 10.15 -0.72
C TYR A 437 -12.77 9.92 -0.12
N SER A 438 -13.22 8.67 -0.18
CA SER A 438 -14.31 8.14 0.64
C SER A 438 -13.94 6.75 1.17
N ASP A 439 -14.72 6.23 2.11
CA ASP A 439 -14.64 4.82 2.50
C ASP A 439 -15.63 4.01 1.66
N GLY A 440 -15.25 2.80 1.23
CA GLY A 440 -16.13 1.95 0.44
C GLY A 440 -16.10 2.22 -1.08
N VAL A 441 -17.27 2.52 -1.64
CA VAL A 441 -17.45 2.90 -3.06
C VAL A 441 -18.03 4.31 -3.09
N LYS A 442 -17.35 5.24 -3.76
CA LYS A 442 -17.91 6.55 -4.07
C LYS A 442 -18.61 6.49 -5.42
N GLU A 443 -19.90 6.77 -5.45
CA GLU A 443 -20.65 6.93 -6.69
C GLU A 443 -20.97 8.41 -6.87
N VAL A 444 -20.65 8.96 -8.04
CA VAL A 444 -20.83 10.38 -8.29
C VAL A 444 -21.10 10.63 -9.77
N THR A 445 -22.05 11.51 -10.04
CA THR A 445 -22.26 12.04 -11.38
C THR A 445 -21.59 13.40 -11.50
N VAL A 446 -20.72 13.56 -12.50
CA VAL A 446 -20.04 14.83 -12.79
C VAL A 446 -20.40 15.32 -14.19
N ASN A 447 -20.32 16.63 -14.41
CA ASN A 447 -20.49 17.21 -15.74
C ASN A 447 -19.13 17.29 -16.42
N LEU A 448 -19.05 16.77 -17.65
CA LEU A 448 -17.91 16.90 -18.53
C LEU A 448 -18.37 17.63 -19.80
N GLY A 449 -18.23 18.96 -19.80
CA GLY A 449 -18.94 19.81 -20.76
C GLY A 449 -20.45 19.66 -20.59
N ASP A 450 -21.16 19.36 -21.67
CA ASP A 450 -22.62 19.13 -21.65
C ASP A 450 -23.01 17.68 -21.32
N LYS A 451 -22.04 16.75 -21.22
CA LYS A 451 -22.29 15.35 -20.90
C LYS A 451 -22.27 15.13 -19.39
N LYS A 452 -23.17 14.27 -18.90
CA LYS A 452 -23.14 13.74 -17.52
C LYS A 452 -22.41 12.41 -17.52
N LEU A 453 -21.44 12.26 -16.61
CA LEU A 453 -20.68 11.04 -16.42
C LEU A 453 -21.00 10.40 -15.08
N ASN A 454 -21.37 9.13 -15.09
CA ASN A 454 -21.57 8.33 -13.90
C ASN A 454 -20.26 7.61 -13.56
N LEU A 455 -19.72 7.93 -12.39
CA LEU A 455 -18.42 7.45 -11.94
C LEU A 455 -18.57 6.54 -10.72
N ALA A 456 -17.67 5.57 -10.60
CA ALA A 456 -17.45 4.84 -9.37
C ALA A 456 -15.96 4.87 -8.98
N ILE A 457 -15.67 5.21 -7.72
CA ILE A 457 -14.33 5.16 -7.15
C ILE A 457 -14.33 4.09 -6.06
N VAL A 458 -13.59 3.00 -6.30
CA VAL A 458 -13.52 1.85 -5.42
C VAL A 458 -12.30 1.93 -4.52
N HIS A 459 -12.55 2.01 -3.22
CA HIS A 459 -11.55 2.10 -2.18
C HIS A 459 -11.32 0.73 -1.53
N GLY A 460 -10.32 -0.01 -2.00
CA GLY A 460 -10.01 -1.35 -1.52
C GLY A 460 -10.79 -2.45 -2.25
N LEU A 461 -10.10 -3.54 -2.60
CA LEU A 461 -10.69 -4.61 -3.45
C LEU A 461 -11.94 -5.27 -2.87
N SER A 462 -12.13 -5.30 -1.54
CA SER A 462 -13.37 -5.85 -0.96
C SER A 462 -14.64 -5.11 -1.39
N ASN A 463 -14.50 -3.90 -1.95
CA ASN A 463 -15.59 -3.11 -2.46
C ASN A 463 -15.79 -3.26 -3.98
N ALA A 464 -14.83 -3.85 -4.71
CA ALA A 464 -14.95 -4.06 -6.15
C ALA A 464 -16.16 -4.95 -6.53
N PRO A 465 -16.44 -6.07 -5.83
CA PRO A 465 -17.62 -6.88 -6.14
C PRO A 465 -18.93 -6.10 -6.15
N LYS A 466 -19.11 -5.10 -5.27
CA LYS A 466 -20.33 -4.28 -5.26
C LYS A 466 -20.56 -3.54 -6.58
N VAL A 467 -19.48 -3.06 -7.21
CA VAL A 467 -19.53 -2.37 -8.51
C VAL A 467 -19.71 -3.38 -9.63
N MET A 468 -18.98 -4.50 -9.58
CA MET A 468 -19.08 -5.55 -10.59
C MET A 468 -20.46 -6.20 -10.63
N ASP A 469 -21.03 -6.55 -9.47
CA ASP A 469 -22.35 -7.15 -9.35
C ASP A 469 -23.43 -6.20 -9.89
N ALA A 470 -23.34 -4.90 -9.58
CA ALA A 470 -24.27 -3.87 -10.07
C ALA A 470 -24.17 -3.64 -11.60
N LEU A 471 -22.98 -3.85 -12.19
CA LEU A 471 -22.77 -3.82 -13.63
C LEU A 471 -23.34 -5.07 -14.30
N GLN A 472 -23.15 -6.25 -13.71
CA GLN A 472 -23.61 -7.53 -14.23
C GLN A 472 -25.14 -7.68 -14.15
N SER A 473 -25.76 -7.18 -13.07
CA SER A 473 -27.22 -7.17 -12.92
C SER A 473 -27.91 -6.14 -13.82
N GLY A 474 -27.17 -5.13 -14.27
CA GLY A 474 -27.72 -3.98 -14.99
C GLY A 474 -28.38 -2.95 -14.08
N ASP A 475 -28.26 -3.09 -12.75
CA ASP A 475 -28.81 -2.12 -11.77
C ASP A 475 -28.19 -0.74 -11.92
N LYS A 476 -26.91 -0.69 -12.31
CA LYS A 476 -26.16 0.57 -12.49
C LYS A 476 -25.39 0.57 -13.80
N LYS A 477 -25.23 1.77 -14.35
CA LYS A 477 -24.39 2.05 -15.51
C LYS A 477 -23.34 3.08 -15.12
N TYR A 478 -22.08 2.70 -15.29
CA TYR A 478 -20.94 3.58 -15.09
C TYR A 478 -20.27 3.85 -16.43
N ASP A 479 -19.69 5.04 -16.53
CA ASP A 479 -18.88 5.45 -17.67
C ASP A 479 -17.40 5.22 -17.39
N PHE A 480 -16.95 5.54 -16.17
CA PHE A 480 -15.57 5.39 -15.74
C PHE A 480 -15.49 4.91 -14.29
N VAL A 481 -14.60 3.96 -14.04
CA VAL A 481 -14.44 3.31 -12.73
C VAL A 481 -12.98 3.25 -12.34
N GLU A 482 -12.62 3.97 -11.28
CA GLU A 482 -11.30 3.83 -10.64
C GLU A 482 -11.35 2.72 -9.59
N VAL A 483 -10.38 1.79 -9.65
CA VAL A 483 -10.23 0.75 -8.64
C VAL A 483 -8.83 0.74 -8.06
N MET A 484 -8.75 1.10 -6.78
CA MET A 484 -7.52 1.02 -6.00
C MET A 484 -7.58 -0.17 -5.05
N ALA A 485 -6.62 -1.09 -5.18
CA ALA A 485 -6.65 -2.30 -4.38
C ALA A 485 -6.44 -2.04 -2.88
N CYS A 486 -5.59 -1.08 -2.53
CA CYS A 486 -5.28 -0.74 -1.15
C CYS A 486 -6.23 0.36 -0.63
N PRO A 487 -6.79 0.25 0.59
CA PRO A 487 -7.62 1.30 1.17
C PRO A 487 -6.84 2.61 1.27
N GLY A 488 -7.41 3.71 0.78
CA GLY A 488 -6.74 5.03 0.70
C GLY A 488 -5.86 5.22 -0.54
N GLY A 489 -5.64 4.18 -1.35
CA GLY A 489 -4.74 4.22 -2.50
C GLY A 489 -3.30 3.85 -2.15
N CYS A 490 -2.36 4.28 -2.99
CA CYS A 490 -0.94 3.92 -2.90
C CYS A 490 -0.25 4.44 -1.61
N VAL A 491 -0.77 5.49 -0.97
CA VAL A 491 -0.31 5.99 0.35
C VAL A 491 -0.33 4.92 1.45
N ASN A 492 -1.14 3.89 1.30
CA ASN A 492 -1.22 2.75 2.22
C ASN A 492 -0.94 1.43 1.48
N GLY A 493 -0.12 1.47 0.43
CA GLY A 493 0.29 0.29 -0.32
C GLY A 493 1.18 -0.66 0.50
N GLY A 494 1.21 -1.93 0.12
CA GLY A 494 1.92 -3.00 0.86
C GLY A 494 3.44 -2.83 1.00
N GLY A 495 4.05 -1.90 0.26
CA GLY A 495 5.48 -1.55 0.31
C GLY A 495 5.83 -0.36 1.22
N GLN A 496 4.83 0.30 1.83
CA GLN A 496 5.04 1.46 2.69
C GLN A 496 5.69 1.12 4.03
N PRO A 497 6.26 2.10 4.76
CA PRO A 497 6.84 1.88 6.09
C PRO A 497 5.88 1.12 7.02
N PHE A 498 6.45 0.23 7.84
CA PHE A 498 5.66 -0.47 8.85
C PHE A 498 5.19 0.53 9.90
N VAL A 499 3.89 0.55 10.12
CA VAL A 499 3.27 1.28 11.24
C VAL A 499 2.68 0.26 12.18
N ASP A 500 2.90 0.41 13.48
CA ASP A 500 2.19 -0.42 14.46
C ASP A 500 0.73 0.04 14.53
N TYR A 501 -0.13 -0.64 13.76
CA TYR A 501 -1.56 -0.39 13.74
C TYR A 501 -2.30 -0.79 15.02
N ASN A 502 -1.61 -1.32 16.03
CA ASN A 502 -2.15 -1.40 17.38
C ASN A 502 -2.06 -0.03 18.09
N LEU A 503 -0.98 0.71 17.85
CA LEU A 503 -0.74 2.05 18.41
C LEU A 503 -1.41 3.14 17.57
N HIS A 504 -1.51 2.95 16.26
CA HIS A 504 -2.07 3.94 15.33
C HIS A 504 -3.38 3.44 14.70
N ASP A 505 -4.35 4.34 14.54
CA ASP A 505 -5.53 4.03 13.72
C ASP A 505 -5.10 4.03 12.25
N VAL A 506 -5.40 2.95 11.51
CA VAL A 506 -5.02 2.86 10.08
C VAL A 506 -5.59 4.02 9.28
N ASN A 507 -6.81 4.45 9.60
CA ASN A 507 -7.46 5.55 8.90
C ASN A 507 -6.73 6.87 9.15
N GLU A 508 -6.18 7.08 10.35
CA GLU A 508 -5.36 8.26 10.66
C GLU A 508 -4.07 8.27 9.83
N VAL A 509 -3.42 7.12 9.66
CA VAL A 509 -2.22 6.99 8.81
C VAL A 509 -2.53 7.33 7.36
N ILE A 510 -3.62 6.76 6.82
CA ILE A 510 -4.09 7.03 5.47
C ILE A 510 -4.36 8.52 5.30
N LEU A 511 -5.13 9.12 6.21
CA LEU A 511 -5.53 10.53 6.13
C LEU A 511 -4.31 11.47 6.16
N LYS A 512 -3.35 11.25 7.06
CA LYS A 512 -2.14 12.09 7.16
C LYS A 512 -1.30 12.05 5.89
N ARG A 513 -1.04 10.84 5.35
CA ARG A 513 -0.28 10.70 4.09
C ARG A 513 -1.04 11.29 2.90
N SER A 514 -2.35 11.08 2.83
CA SER A 514 -3.20 11.66 1.76
C SER A 514 -3.26 13.18 1.83
N GLN A 515 -3.41 13.76 3.02
CA GLN A 515 -3.42 15.21 3.21
C GLN A 515 -2.11 15.84 2.75
N SER A 516 -0.96 15.19 3.01
CA SER A 516 0.33 15.67 2.50
C SER A 516 0.36 15.77 0.97
N ILE A 517 -0.21 14.80 0.26
CA ILE A 517 -0.31 14.82 -1.21
C ILE A 517 -1.22 15.97 -1.68
N TYR A 518 -2.41 16.10 -1.10
CA TYR A 518 -3.35 17.16 -1.48
C TYR A 518 -2.84 18.57 -1.14
N ASN A 519 -2.13 18.73 -0.02
CA ASN A 519 -1.51 20.01 0.34
C ASN A 519 -0.41 20.38 -0.65
N ALA A 520 0.39 19.41 -1.10
CA ALA A 520 1.40 19.62 -2.12
C ALA A 520 0.76 20.01 -3.47
N ASP A 521 -0.25 19.27 -3.96
CA ASP A 521 -1.06 19.63 -5.15
C ASP A 521 -1.63 21.06 -5.03
N GLY A 522 -2.19 21.41 -3.87
CA GLY A 522 -2.74 22.73 -3.61
C GLY A 522 -1.75 23.88 -3.80
N ASN A 523 -0.48 23.65 -3.47
CA ASN A 523 0.63 24.61 -3.54
C ASN A 523 1.36 24.59 -4.90
N MET A 524 1.08 23.64 -5.79
CA MET A 524 1.72 23.56 -7.10
C MET A 524 1.20 24.66 -8.03
N LYS A 525 2.12 25.25 -8.80
CA LYS A 525 1.78 26.21 -9.87
C LYS A 525 1.04 25.56 -11.02
N PHE A 526 1.39 24.32 -11.37
CA PHE A 526 0.81 23.56 -12.47
C PHE A 526 0.07 22.36 -11.90
N LYS A 527 -1.27 22.39 -12.01
CA LYS A 527 -2.16 21.40 -11.39
C LYS A 527 -2.75 20.40 -12.37
N SER A 528 -2.75 20.73 -13.65
CA SER A 528 -3.39 19.95 -14.70
C SER A 528 -2.36 19.55 -15.75
N THR A 529 -2.47 18.34 -16.26
CA THR A 529 -1.48 17.69 -17.13
C THR A 529 -1.15 18.48 -18.40
N GLU A 530 -2.09 19.24 -18.94
CA GLU A 530 -1.85 20.12 -20.10
C GLU A 530 -0.82 21.23 -19.81
N ASP A 531 -0.53 21.54 -18.55
CA ASP A 531 0.51 22.48 -18.17
C ASP A 531 1.91 21.87 -18.15
N ASN A 532 2.02 20.53 -18.16
CA ASN A 532 3.30 19.84 -18.14
C ASN A 532 4.05 20.09 -19.46
N LYS A 533 5.10 20.91 -19.42
CA LYS A 533 5.90 21.23 -20.59
C LYS A 533 6.77 20.04 -21.00
N GLY A 534 7.30 19.31 -20.02
CA GLY A 534 8.02 18.05 -20.25
C GLY A 534 7.21 17.05 -21.07
N VAL A 535 5.95 16.79 -20.69
CA VAL A 535 5.07 15.87 -21.42
C VAL A 535 4.88 16.30 -22.87
N LYS A 536 4.53 17.57 -23.11
CA LYS A 536 4.40 18.12 -24.47
C LYS A 536 5.68 18.00 -25.28
N LYS A 537 6.82 18.27 -24.64
CA LYS A 537 8.13 18.19 -25.28
C LYS A 537 8.46 16.75 -25.68
N ILE A 538 8.16 15.77 -24.83
CA ILE A 538 8.43 14.36 -25.14
C ILE A 538 7.52 13.84 -26.24
N TYR A 539 6.23 14.17 -26.24
CA TYR A 539 5.34 13.83 -27.37
C TYR A 539 5.90 14.34 -28.72
N LYS A 540 6.37 15.58 -28.74
CA LYS A 540 6.90 16.21 -29.95
C LYS A 540 8.32 15.74 -30.35
N ASP A 541 9.24 15.76 -29.38
CA ASP A 541 10.67 15.65 -29.65
C ASP A 541 11.18 14.20 -29.55
N VAL A 542 10.51 13.35 -28.77
CA VAL A 542 10.90 11.93 -28.57
C VAL A 542 9.96 10.99 -29.31
N LEU A 543 8.65 11.23 -29.22
CA LEU A 543 7.64 10.37 -29.86
C LEU A 543 7.25 10.86 -31.26
N HIS A 544 7.66 12.07 -31.65
CA HIS A 544 7.35 12.70 -32.95
C HIS A 544 5.86 12.72 -33.30
N ASP A 545 4.99 12.70 -32.30
CA ASP A 545 3.54 12.52 -32.43
C ASP A 545 3.15 11.28 -33.29
N ASP A 546 4.04 10.28 -33.38
CA ASP A 546 3.82 9.03 -34.11
C ASP A 546 2.86 8.13 -33.33
N LYS A 547 1.66 7.94 -33.87
CA LYS A 547 0.60 7.14 -33.25
C LYS A 547 0.99 5.69 -33.03
N ALA A 548 1.76 5.09 -33.94
CA ALA A 548 2.16 3.69 -33.81
C ALA A 548 3.15 3.54 -32.66
N LEU A 549 4.12 4.44 -32.58
CA LEU A 549 5.11 4.47 -31.51
C LEU A 549 4.47 4.79 -30.15
N ILE A 550 3.54 5.76 -30.10
CA ILE A 550 2.77 6.08 -28.89
C ILE A 550 2.02 4.85 -28.41
N HIS A 551 1.33 4.14 -29.31
CA HIS A 551 0.60 2.93 -28.95
C HIS A 551 1.53 1.84 -28.41
N GLU A 552 2.63 1.57 -29.08
CA GLU A 552 3.64 0.59 -28.67
C GLU A 552 4.22 0.90 -27.27
N LEU A 553 4.60 2.15 -27.04
CA LEU A 553 5.29 2.54 -25.82
C LEU A 553 4.34 2.82 -24.66
N LEU A 554 3.12 3.30 -24.90
CA LEU A 554 2.22 3.80 -23.86
C LEU A 554 0.96 2.94 -23.66
N HIS A 555 0.68 1.95 -24.50
CA HIS A 555 -0.50 1.08 -24.35
C HIS A 555 -0.15 -0.41 -24.20
N TYR A 556 -1.11 -1.15 -23.66
CA TYR A 556 -1.16 -2.60 -23.62
C TYR A 556 -2.26 -3.12 -24.54
N GLU A 557 -2.01 -4.27 -25.13
CA GLU A 557 -3.04 -5.10 -25.76
C GLU A 557 -3.55 -6.12 -24.72
N HIS A 558 -4.84 -6.11 -24.45
CA HIS A 558 -5.49 -6.92 -23.40
C HIS A 558 -6.06 -8.22 -23.97
N ASP A 559 -5.23 -9.00 -24.65
CA ASP A 559 -5.68 -10.21 -25.38
C ASP A 559 -5.29 -11.52 -24.68
N LYS A 560 -4.54 -11.45 -23.56
CA LYS A 560 -4.04 -12.61 -22.81
C LYS A 560 -4.05 -12.36 -21.30
N ASN A 561 -4.14 -13.43 -20.51
CA ASN A 561 -3.86 -13.38 -19.07
C ASN A 561 -2.37 -13.06 -18.86
N ILE A 562 -2.08 -11.94 -18.19
CA ILE A 562 -0.74 -11.38 -17.98
C ILE A 562 -0.11 -11.90 -16.67
N TYR A 563 -0.90 -12.19 -15.64
CA TYR A 563 -0.41 -12.38 -14.26
C TYR A 563 -0.49 -13.77 -13.63
#